data_AF-A0A437A3G5-F1
#
_entry.id   AF-A0A437A3G5-F1
#
_cell.length_a   1.000
_cell.length_b   1.000
_cell.length_c   1.000
_cell.angle_alpha   90.00
_cell.angle_beta   90.00
_cell.angle_gamma   90.00
#
_symmetry.space_group_name_H-M   'P 1'
#
loop_
_entity.id
_entity.type
_entity.pdbx_description
1 polymer ?
#
loop_
_entity_poly.entity_id
_entity_poly.type
_entity_poly.pdbx_seq_one_letter_code
_entity_poly.pdbx_strand_id
1 'polypeptide(L)'
;MENPSYTAPSQSAAGISKLNGYQNTLLLRFQNIIELATDDTTDLTMAATQTHQIQVHTAAMIKTVEDLLTLTRALKEAWLFGQMGEDVVDQNGDGSGGVSANGNEQIDEDAKFVVEWLRAKIREGNVTGNIGGEGK
;
A
#
# COMPACT_ATOMS: atom_id res chain seq x y z
N MET A 1 18.22 21.59 13.72
CA MET A 1 18.27 20.13 13.44
C MET A 1 16.87 19.76 13.03
N GLU A 2 16.66 19.60 11.72
CA GLU A 2 15.37 19.26 11.14
C GLU A 2 15.08 17.79 11.45
N ASN A 3 13.97 17.53 12.15
CA ASN A 3 13.48 16.17 12.35
C ASN A 3 13.08 15.60 10.98
N PRO A 4 13.51 14.38 10.63
CA PRO A 4 13.07 13.76 9.38
C PRO A 4 11.57 13.49 9.45
N SER A 5 10.81 14.31 8.72
CA SER A 5 9.36 14.22 8.58
C SER A 5 8.94 12.84 8.09
N TYR A 6 8.14 12.18 8.93
CA TYR A 6 7.21 11.08 8.70
C TYR A 6 6.92 10.78 7.21
N THR A 7 7.60 9.77 6.65
CA THR A 7 7.44 9.33 5.24
C THR A 7 6.34 8.25 5.07
N ALA A 8 5.30 8.25 5.91
CA ALA A 8 4.19 7.31 5.81
C ALA A 8 3.20 7.54 4.64
N PRO A 9 2.90 8.78 4.18
CA PRO A 9 1.92 8.99 3.12
C PRO A 9 2.42 8.59 1.72
N SER A 10 3.72 8.68 1.46
CA SER A 10 4.29 8.35 0.14
C SER A 10 4.41 6.84 -0.08
N GLN A 11 4.75 6.08 0.98
CA GLN A 11 4.83 4.62 0.96
C GLN A 11 3.44 3.99 0.73
N SER A 12 2.40 4.51 1.39
CA SER A 12 1.03 4.02 1.23
C SER A 12 0.46 4.33 -0.15
N ALA A 13 0.66 5.55 -0.66
CA ALA A 13 0.26 5.93 -2.02
C ALA A 13 0.98 5.07 -3.09
N ALA A 14 2.28 4.83 -2.93
CA ALA A 14 3.05 3.99 -3.85
C ALA A 14 2.61 2.52 -3.82
N GLY A 15 2.23 1.99 -2.65
CA GLY A 15 1.67 0.64 -2.52
C GLY A 15 0.33 0.48 -3.25
N ILE A 16 -0.56 1.47 -3.11
CA ILE A 16 -1.88 1.47 -3.77
C ILE A 16 -1.72 1.54 -5.30
N SER A 17 -0.83 2.39 -5.81
CA SER A 17 -0.57 2.45 -7.26
C SER A 17 -0.03 1.14 -7.82
N LYS A 18 0.88 0.46 -7.10
CA LYS A 18 1.41 -0.85 -7.50
C LYS A 18 0.32 -1.92 -7.50
N LEU A 19 -0.51 -1.96 -6.47
CA LEU A 19 -1.63 -2.89 -6.37
C LEU A 19 -2.60 -2.75 -7.56
N ASN A 20 -3.00 -1.52 -7.88
CA ASN A 20 -3.85 -1.24 -9.03
C ASN A 20 -3.18 -1.67 -10.36
N GLY A 21 -1.87 -1.45 -10.48
CA GLY A 21 -1.08 -1.92 -11.64
C GLY A 21 -1.09 -3.44 -11.79
N TYR A 22 -0.92 -4.17 -10.69
CA TYR A 22 -0.98 -5.64 -10.68
C TYR A 22 -2.38 -6.15 -11.02
N GLN A 23 -3.43 -5.56 -10.44
CA GLN A 23 -4.82 -5.90 -10.74
C GLN A 23 -5.13 -5.72 -12.23
N ASN A 24 -4.80 -4.56 -12.80
CA ASN A 24 -5.02 -4.29 -14.22
C ASN A 24 -4.23 -5.25 -15.11
N THR A 25 -2.99 -5.55 -14.76
CA THR A 25 -2.16 -6.51 -15.51
C THR A 25 -2.77 -7.91 -15.48
N LEU A 26 -3.27 -8.36 -14.33
CA LEU A 26 -3.90 -9.67 -14.18
C LEU A 26 -5.15 -9.77 -15.06
N LEU A 27 -6.04 -8.77 -14.98
CA LEU A 27 -7.29 -8.73 -15.75
C LEU A 27 -7.02 -8.68 -17.25
N LEU A 28 -6.10 -7.81 -17.70
CA LEU A 28 -5.75 -7.69 -19.11
C LEU A 28 -5.17 -8.99 -19.68
N ARG A 29 -4.27 -9.66 -18.95
CA ARG A 29 -3.68 -10.93 -19.40
C ARG A 29 -4.71 -12.04 -19.47
N PHE A 30 -5.62 -12.10 -18.50
CA PHE A 30 -6.71 -13.07 -18.51
C PHE A 30 -7.69 -12.84 -19.67
N GLN A 31 -8.04 -11.58 -19.94
CA GLN A 31 -8.84 -11.21 -21.10
C GLN A 31 -8.17 -11.65 -22.41
N ASN A 32 -6.88 -11.36 -22.60
CA ASN A 32 -6.15 -11.79 -23.79
C ASN A 32 -6.15 -13.31 -23.98
N ILE A 33 -6.08 -14.09 -22.90
CA ILE A 33 -6.18 -15.56 -22.97
C ILE A 33 -7.57 -15.98 -23.46
N ILE A 34 -8.63 -15.36 -22.95
CA ILE A 34 -10.00 -15.65 -23.41
C ILE A 34 -10.13 -15.30 -24.89
N GLU A 35 -9.67 -14.14 -25.32
CA GLU A 35 -9.71 -13.72 -26.73
C GLU A 35 -9.00 -14.73 -27.63
N LEU A 36 -7.80 -15.18 -27.26
CA LEU A 36 -7.06 -16.20 -28.00
C LEU A 36 -7.70 -17.59 -27.95
N ALA A 37 -8.42 -17.93 -26.89
CA ALA A 37 -9.09 -19.23 -26.74
C ALA A 37 -10.41 -19.29 -27.51
N THR A 38 -11.06 -18.15 -27.73
CA THR A 38 -12.33 -18.05 -28.49
C THR A 38 -12.14 -17.89 -29.99
N ASP A 39 -10.92 -17.61 -30.43
CA ASP A 39 -10.59 -17.41 -31.83
C ASP A 39 -10.37 -18.76 -32.53
N ASP A 40 -11.34 -19.15 -33.36
CA ASP A 40 -11.31 -20.40 -34.12
C ASP A 40 -10.30 -20.30 -35.28
N THR A 41 -9.21 -21.05 -35.17
CA THR A 41 -8.15 -21.04 -36.18
C THR A 41 -8.17 -22.29 -37.03
N THR A 42 -8.17 -22.09 -38.35
CA THR A 42 -8.16 -23.17 -39.35
C THR A 42 -6.75 -23.59 -39.75
N ASP A 43 -5.73 -22.77 -39.45
CA ASP A 43 -4.32 -23.02 -39.74
C ASP A 43 -3.56 -23.49 -38.49
N LEU A 44 -2.85 -24.62 -38.63
CA LEU A 44 -1.98 -25.21 -37.61
C LEU A 44 -0.88 -24.26 -37.13
N THR A 45 -0.34 -23.42 -38.02
CA THR A 45 0.71 -22.45 -37.66
C THR A 45 0.16 -21.35 -36.76
N MET A 46 -1.08 -20.93 -37.03
CA MET A 46 -1.79 -19.94 -36.23
C MET A 46 -2.17 -20.51 -34.86
N ALA A 47 -2.68 -21.75 -34.81
CA ALA A 47 -2.97 -22.47 -33.57
C ALA A 47 -1.73 -22.65 -32.67
N ALA A 48 -0.57 -22.97 -33.26
CA ALA A 48 0.70 -23.06 -32.53
C ALA A 48 1.11 -21.70 -31.93
N THR A 49 0.91 -20.62 -32.68
CA THR A 49 1.20 -19.26 -32.22
C THR A 49 0.27 -18.85 -31.07
N GLN A 50 -1.03 -19.11 -31.18
CA GLN A 50 -2.00 -18.85 -30.12
C GLN A 50 -1.66 -19.63 -28.85
N THR A 51 -1.34 -20.91 -28.98
CA THR A 51 -0.93 -21.75 -27.84
C THR A 51 0.29 -21.16 -27.13
N HIS A 52 1.29 -20.70 -27.89
CA HIS A 52 2.46 -20.04 -27.32
C HIS A 52 2.11 -18.72 -26.62
N GLN A 53 1.25 -17.90 -27.21
CA GLN A 53 0.80 -16.64 -26.61
C GLN A 53 0.03 -16.86 -25.31
N ILE A 54 -0.83 -17.88 -25.24
CA ILE A 54 -1.52 -18.29 -24.01
C ILE A 54 -0.49 -18.62 -22.92
N GLN A 55 0.53 -19.42 -23.23
CA GLN A 55 1.60 -19.75 -22.27
C GLN A 55 2.34 -18.51 -21.77
N VAL A 56 2.67 -17.58 -22.65
CA VAL A 56 3.33 -16.31 -22.29
C VAL A 56 2.43 -15.46 -21.38
N HIS A 57 1.14 -15.34 -21.70
CA HIS A 57 0.20 -14.61 -20.86
C HIS A 57 0.02 -15.26 -19.49
N THR A 58 -0.04 -16.59 -19.40
CA THR A 58 -0.09 -17.32 -18.13
C THR A 58 1.18 -17.09 -17.30
N ALA A 59 2.37 -17.18 -17.90
CA ALA A 59 3.64 -16.92 -17.21
C ALA A 59 3.74 -15.49 -16.68
N ALA A 60 3.32 -14.50 -17.47
CA ALA A 60 3.26 -13.10 -17.03
C ALA A 60 2.27 -12.90 -15.87
N MET A 61 1.16 -13.65 -15.86
CA MET A 61 0.17 -13.60 -14.79
C MET A 61 0.75 -14.16 -13.49
N ILE A 62 1.44 -15.31 -13.54
CA ILE A 62 2.15 -15.90 -12.39
C ILE A 62 3.16 -14.89 -11.83
N LYS A 63 3.98 -14.29 -12.69
CA LYS A 63 4.95 -13.27 -12.29
C LYS A 63 4.29 -12.07 -11.58
N THR A 64 3.16 -11.61 -12.09
CA THR A 64 2.41 -10.50 -11.48
C THR A 64 1.92 -10.86 -10.08
N VAL A 65 1.50 -12.11 -9.88
CA VAL A 65 1.11 -12.62 -8.57
C VAL A 65 2.31 -12.74 -7.63
N GLU A 66 3.46 -13.23 -8.09
CA GLU A 66 4.70 -13.27 -7.30
C GLU A 66 5.13 -11.87 -6.84
N ASP A 67 5.06 -10.88 -7.73
CA ASP A 67 5.35 -9.49 -7.41
C ASP A 67 4.35 -8.93 -6.37
N LEU A 68 3.06 -9.32 -6.46
CA LEU A 68 2.05 -8.98 -5.47
C LEU A 68 2.32 -9.63 -4.11
N LEU A 69 2.70 -10.91 -4.05
CA LEU A 69 3.11 -11.56 -2.79
C LEU A 69 4.32 -10.83 -2.18
N THR A 70 5.29 -10.45 -3.00
CA THR A 70 6.47 -9.68 -2.57
C THR A 70 6.07 -8.33 -1.98
N LEU A 71 5.12 -7.62 -2.61
CA LEU A 71 4.56 -6.37 -2.06
C LEU A 71 3.88 -6.60 -0.70
N THR A 72 3.09 -7.66 -0.55
CA THR A 72 2.44 -7.94 0.75
C THR A 72 3.45 -8.28 1.84
N ARG A 73 4.56 -8.95 1.50
CA ARG A 73 5.66 -9.20 2.43
C ARG A 73 6.30 -7.89 2.86
N ALA A 74 6.62 -7.00 1.92
CA ALA A 74 7.18 -5.68 2.23
C ALA A 74 6.24 -4.86 3.11
N LEU A 75 4.92 -4.93 2.90
CA LEU A 75 3.93 -4.25 3.74
C LEU A 75 3.89 -4.84 5.16
N LYS A 76 3.94 -6.17 5.30
CA LYS A 76 4.02 -6.85 6.60
C LYS A 76 5.32 -6.51 7.33
N GLU A 77 6.44 -6.51 6.63
CA GLU A 77 7.74 -6.11 7.17
C GLU A 77 7.72 -4.63 7.61
N ALA A 78 7.15 -3.73 6.81
CA ALA A 78 6.97 -2.33 7.20
C ALA A 78 6.09 -2.17 8.45
N TRP A 79 5.08 -3.03 8.60
CA TRP A 79 4.22 -3.01 9.79
C TRP A 79 4.91 -3.60 11.03
N LEU A 80 5.62 -4.72 10.88
CA LEU A 80 6.35 -5.40 11.96
C LEU A 80 7.59 -4.64 12.42
N PHE A 81 8.31 -4.00 11.49
CA PHE A 81 9.55 -3.26 11.76
C PHE A 81 9.34 -1.74 11.86
N GLY A 82 8.10 -1.27 11.71
CA GLY A 82 7.72 0.13 11.85
C GLY A 82 8.03 0.72 13.22
N GLN A 83 8.33 -0.11 14.23
CA GLN A 83 8.87 0.27 15.55
C GLN A 83 9.75 -0.84 16.17
N MET A 84 10.83 -1.29 15.52
CA MET A 84 11.92 -1.93 16.30
C MET A 84 12.83 -0.83 16.85
N GLY A 85 12.42 -0.24 17.97
CA GLY A 85 13.25 0.75 18.67
C GLY A 85 12.70 1.39 19.94
N GLU A 86 11.44 1.19 20.35
CA GLU A 86 10.91 1.90 21.54
C GLU A 86 10.22 1.04 22.60
N ASP A 87 10.37 -0.29 22.61
CA ASP A 87 10.01 -1.04 23.83
C ASP A 87 10.68 -2.40 23.95
N VAL A 88 11.99 -2.41 24.23
CA VAL A 88 12.60 -3.52 25.01
C VAL A 88 13.71 -2.95 25.89
N VAL A 89 13.36 -2.13 26.88
CA VAL A 89 14.14 -2.07 28.13
C VAL A 89 13.26 -2.65 29.21
N ASP A 90 13.50 -3.95 29.42
CA ASP A 90 13.13 -4.77 30.56
C ASP A 90 12.94 -3.95 31.85
N GLN A 91 11.69 -3.85 32.33
CA GLN A 91 11.36 -3.30 33.65
C GLN A 91 11.70 -4.31 34.77
N ASN A 92 12.92 -4.82 34.79
CA ASN A 92 13.49 -5.47 35.97
C ASN A 92 14.90 -4.97 36.22
N GLY A 93 15.00 -3.99 37.11
CA GLY A 93 16.23 -3.75 37.87
C GLY A 93 17.12 -2.62 37.37
N ASP A 94 16.97 -1.49 38.06
CA ASP A 94 18.06 -0.64 38.53
C ASP A 94 18.79 0.27 37.52
N GLY A 95 18.82 1.56 37.86
CA GLY A 95 20.05 2.33 37.69
C GLY A 95 20.21 3.19 36.43
N SER A 96 19.46 4.29 36.39
CA SER A 96 19.89 5.60 35.87
C SER A 96 20.14 5.80 34.36
N GLY A 97 19.43 6.81 33.81
CA GLY A 97 20.01 7.73 32.83
C GLY A 97 19.43 7.70 31.42
N GLY A 98 18.44 8.56 31.14
CA GLY A 98 18.15 8.99 29.77
C GLY A 98 16.68 9.13 29.35
N VAL A 99 15.79 9.64 30.20
CA VAL A 99 14.43 10.03 29.75
C VAL A 99 14.53 11.33 28.96
N SER A 100 14.35 11.28 27.65
CA SER A 100 14.10 12.48 26.83
C SER A 100 12.62 12.83 26.95
N ALA A 101 12.30 13.76 27.85
CA ALA A 101 10.93 14.16 28.22
C ALA A 101 10.09 14.76 27.07
N ASN A 102 10.68 15.06 25.91
CA ASN A 102 10.02 15.77 24.81
C ASN A 102 9.08 14.90 23.95
N GLY A 103 9.28 13.59 23.87
CA GLY A 103 8.48 12.73 22.96
C GLY A 103 7.04 12.54 23.42
N ASN A 104 6.84 12.40 24.74
CA ASN A 104 5.52 12.09 25.32
C ASN A 104 4.61 13.33 25.37
N GLU A 105 5.19 14.53 25.52
CA GLU A 105 4.44 15.79 25.52
C GLU A 105 3.93 16.14 24.12
N GLN A 106 4.73 15.90 23.08
CA GLN A 106 4.36 16.20 21.69
C GLN A 106 3.24 15.29 21.16
N ILE A 107 3.26 14.00 21.54
CA ILE A 107 2.21 13.04 21.18
C ILE A 107 0.88 13.42 21.85
N ASP A 108 0.92 13.91 23.09
CA ASP A 108 -0.28 14.32 23.83
C ASP A 108 -0.86 15.64 23.31
N GLU A 109 -0.04 16.57 22.79
CA GLU A 109 -0.50 17.78 22.11
C GLU A 109 -1.15 17.50 20.75
N ASP A 110 -0.54 16.64 19.93
CA ASP A 110 -1.08 16.26 18.62
C ASP A 110 -2.42 15.51 18.76
N ALA A 111 -2.54 14.63 19.76
CA ALA A 111 -3.78 13.94 20.07
C ALA A 111 -4.91 14.90 20.50
N LYS A 112 -4.58 15.92 21.32
CA LYS A 112 -5.55 16.96 21.72
C LYS A 112 -6.03 17.79 20.54
N PHE A 113 -5.12 18.18 19.65
CA PHE A 113 -5.46 18.94 18.45
C PHE A 113 -6.44 18.19 17.54
N VAL A 114 -6.18 16.90 17.27
CA VAL A 114 -7.06 16.07 16.44
C VAL A 114 -8.45 15.92 17.07
N VAL A 115 -8.52 15.76 18.39
CA VAL A 115 -9.80 15.68 19.13
C VAL A 115 -10.57 17.00 19.05
N GLU A 116 -9.89 18.13 19.18
CA GLU A 116 -10.53 19.45 19.11
C GLU A 116 -11.03 19.75 17.68
N TRP A 117 -10.23 19.41 16.67
CA TRP A 117 -10.60 19.51 15.26
C TRP A 117 -11.81 18.64 14.90
N LEU A 118 -11.84 17.39 15.36
CA LEU A 118 -13.00 16.50 15.19
C LEU A 118 -14.26 17.07 15.86
N ARG A 119 -14.12 17.62 17.07
CA ARG A 119 -15.24 18.25 17.80
C ARG A 119 -15.74 19.51 17.09
N ALA A 120 -14.86 20.29 16.49
CA ALA A 120 -15.24 21.44 15.66
C ALA A 120 -15.98 20.99 14.40
N LYS A 121 -15.47 19.97 13.70
CA LYS A 121 -16.08 19.43 12.47
C LYS A 121 -17.44 18.76 12.69
N ILE A 122 -17.62 18.05 13.81
CA ILE A 122 -18.91 17.46 14.19
C ILE A 122 -19.93 18.56 14.53
N ARG A 123 -19.49 19.67 15.13
CA ARG A 123 -20.35 20.84 15.44
C ARG A 123 -20.81 21.57 14.18
N GLU A 124 -19.97 21.61 13.15
CA GLU A 124 -20.30 22.22 11.85
C GLU A 124 -21.27 21.38 11.00
N GLY A 125 -21.64 20.17 11.45
CA GLY A 125 -22.69 19.36 10.82
C GLY A 125 -22.40 18.90 9.39
N ASN A 126 -21.14 18.99 8.93
CA ASN A 126 -20.76 18.63 7.56
C ASN A 126 -19.78 17.45 7.56
N VAL A 127 -20.31 16.24 7.74
CA VAL A 127 -19.56 14.96 7.61
C VAL A 127 -19.88 14.27 6.27
N THR A 128 -20.46 14.99 5.29
CA THR A 128 -20.67 14.45 3.95
C THR A 128 -20.51 15.51 2.87
N GLY A 129 -19.46 15.39 2.05
CA GLY A 129 -19.47 15.96 0.70
C GLY A 129 -18.16 16.58 0.22
N ASN A 130 -17.58 15.93 -0.78
CA ASN A 130 -16.75 16.52 -1.83
C ASN A 130 -15.27 16.83 -1.53
N ILE A 131 -14.41 15.79 -1.62
CA ILE A 131 -13.02 15.99 -2.08
C ILE A 131 -13.05 15.83 -3.60
N GLY A 132 -13.38 16.92 -4.29
CA GLY A 132 -13.46 16.98 -5.74
C GLY A 132 -13.42 18.42 -6.24
N GLY A 133 -12.23 18.79 -6.77
CA GLY A 133 -11.95 19.75 -7.85
C GLY A 133 -12.66 21.11 -7.90
N GLU A 134 -11.87 22.19 -7.97
CA GLU A 134 -11.65 23.01 -9.18
C GLU A 134 -11.26 24.47 -8.83
N GLY A 135 -10.29 25.01 -9.60
CA GLY A 135 -10.08 26.43 -9.92
C GLY A 135 -9.70 27.35 -8.75
N LYS A 136 -8.58 28.07 -8.76
CA LYS A 136 -7.80 28.67 -9.85
C LYS A 136 -6.38 28.93 -9.37
#